data_AF-A0A957IAC5-F1
#
_entry.id   AF-A0A957IAC5-F1
#
_cell.length_a   1.000
_cell.length_b   1.000
_cell.length_c   1.000
_cell.angle_alpha   90.00
_cell.angle_beta   90.00
_cell.angle_gamma   90.00
#
_symmetry.space_group_name_H-M   'P 1'
#
loop_
_entity.id
_entity.type
_entity.pdbx_description
1 polymer ?
#
loop_
_entity_poly.entity_id
_entity_poly.type
_entity_poly.pdbx_seq_one_letter_code
_entity_poly.pdbx_strand_id
1 'polypeptide(L)'
;MEQIVRLREQINYHLYRYHVLDAPVISDAEYDALYAELLALEQAHPDLITADSPTQRTGAAPVSAFEKVVHPAPILSLASAHSLAEVYAWRARIG
;
A
#
# COMPACT_ATOMS: atom_id res chain seq x y z
N MET A 1 -23.97 -2.95 8.58
CA MET A 1 -22.62 -2.71 9.14
C MET A 1 -21.67 -3.86 8.80
N GLU A 2 -22.00 -5.12 9.11
CA GLU A 2 -21.15 -6.28 8.79
C GLU A 2 -20.77 -6.40 7.30
N GLN A 3 -21.68 -6.05 6.38
CA GLN A 3 -21.40 -6.12 4.95
C GLN A 3 -20.29 -5.17 4.48
N ILE A 4 -20.26 -3.91 4.95
CA ILE A 4 -19.21 -2.95 4.59
C ILE A 4 -17.85 -3.43 5.10
N VAL A 5 -17.80 -3.92 6.34
CA VAL A 5 -16.58 -4.48 6.92
C VAL A 5 -16.08 -5.66 6.08
N ARG A 6 -16.97 -6.58 5.72
CA ARG A 6 -16.65 -7.74 4.90
C ARG A 6 -16.12 -7.36 3.51
N LEU A 7 -16.74 -6.38 2.85
CA LEU A 7 -16.29 -5.89 1.55
C LEU A 7 -14.91 -5.25 1.65
N ARG A 8 -14.65 -4.44 2.69
CA ARG A 8 -13.32 -3.86 2.94
C ARG A 8 -12.27 -4.94 3.13
N GLU A 9 -12.57 -5.97 3.91
CA GLU A 9 -11.67 -7.12 4.12
C GLU A 9 -11.40 -7.87 2.82
N GLN A 10 -12.43 -8.17 2.04
CA GLN A 10 -12.28 -8.85 0.74
C GLN A 10 -11.45 -8.03 -0.25
N ILE A 11 -11.74 -6.74 -0.39
CA ILE A 11 -10.99 -5.84 -1.29
C ILE A 11 -9.52 -5.76 -0.84
N ASN A 12 -9.26 -5.59 0.46
CA ASN A 12 -7.90 -5.57 0.99
C ASN A 12 -7.16 -6.89 0.76
N TYR A 13 -7.84 -8.02 0.90
CA TYR A 13 -7.28 -9.34 0.59
C TYR A 13 -6.89 -9.43 -0.90
N HIS A 14 -7.76 -9.01 -1.81
CA HIS A 14 -7.45 -9.03 -3.24
C HIS A 14 -6.31 -8.07 -3.61
N LEU A 15 -6.26 -6.87 -3.02
CA LEU A 15 -5.15 -5.93 -3.21
C LEU A 15 -3.82 -6.49 -2.72
N TYR A 16 -3.81 -7.18 -1.57
CA TYR A 16 -2.61 -7.84 -1.07
C TYR A 16 -2.11 -8.91 -2.05
N ARG A 17 -3.02 -9.73 -2.56
CA ARG A 17 -2.68 -10.78 -3.54
C ARG A 17 -2.16 -10.22 -4.85
N TYR A 18 -2.74 -9.13 -5.32
CA TYR A 18 -2.35 -8.48 -6.56
C TYR A 18 -1.00 -7.75 -6.40
N HIS A 19 -0.84 -6.90 -5.38
CA HIS A 19 0.34 -6.02 -5.26
C HIS A 19 1.51 -6.61 -4.49
N VAL A 20 1.28 -7.54 -3.55
CA VAL A 20 2.35 -8.09 -2.70
C VAL A 20 2.74 -9.49 -3.12
N LEU A 21 1.76 -10.34 -3.44
CA LEU A 21 2.03 -11.75 -3.79
C LEU A 21 2.21 -11.99 -5.29
N ASP A 22 1.87 -11.02 -6.15
CA ASP A 22 1.83 -11.19 -7.61
C ASP A 22 1.02 -12.44 -8.03
N ALA A 23 -0.07 -12.71 -7.28
CA ALA A 23 -0.86 -13.94 -7.39
C ALA A 23 -2.37 -13.64 -7.27
N PRO A 24 -2.95 -12.89 -8.21
CA PRO A 24 -4.37 -12.55 -8.19
C PRO A 24 -5.25 -13.81 -8.23
N VAL A 25 -6.38 -13.75 -7.53
CA VAL A 25 -7.38 -14.85 -7.46
C VAL A 25 -8.71 -14.50 -8.09
N ILE A 26 -8.86 -13.24 -8.47
CA ILE A 26 -10.00 -12.71 -9.21
C ILE A 26 -9.46 -11.83 -10.33
N SER A 27 -10.25 -11.65 -11.37
CA SER A 27 -9.99 -10.71 -12.46
C SER A 27 -10.20 -9.26 -12.02
N ASP A 28 -9.65 -8.33 -12.79
CA ASP A 28 -9.84 -6.89 -12.56
C ASP A 28 -11.33 -6.51 -12.59
N ALA A 29 -12.13 -7.13 -13.47
CA ALA A 29 -13.57 -6.87 -13.57
C ALA A 29 -14.35 -7.31 -12.31
N GLU A 30 -13.95 -8.44 -11.70
CA GLU A 30 -14.54 -8.90 -10.43
C GLU A 30 -14.14 -7.98 -9.27
N TYR A 31 -12.89 -7.50 -9.27
CA TYR A 31 -12.42 -6.52 -8.30
C TYR A 31 -13.20 -5.20 -8.43
N ASP A 32 -13.36 -4.69 -9.64
CA ASP A 32 -14.09 -3.45 -9.92
C ASP A 32 -15.55 -3.54 -9.47
N ALA A 33 -16.19 -4.70 -9.64
CA ALA A 33 -17.54 -4.93 -9.14
C ALA A 33 -17.63 -4.84 -7.61
N LEU A 34 -16.71 -5.48 -6.89
CA LEU A 34 -16.64 -5.41 -5.42
C LEU A 34 -16.38 -3.97 -4.95
N TYR A 35 -15.47 -3.27 -5.63
CA TYR A 35 -15.14 -1.89 -5.31
C TYR A 35 -16.32 -0.94 -5.54
N ALA A 36 -17.05 -1.11 -6.65
CA ALA A 36 -18.26 -0.34 -6.94
C ALA A 36 -19.37 -0.58 -5.90
N GLU A 37 -19.53 -1.81 -5.42
CA GLU A 37 -20.47 -2.14 -4.34
C GLU A 37 -20.09 -1.42 -3.03
N LEU A 38 -18.81 -1.48 -2.63
CA LEU A 38 -18.33 -0.77 -1.43
C LEU A 38 -18.56 0.74 -1.56
N LEU A 39 -18.26 1.31 -2.73
CA LEU A 39 -18.44 2.74 -2.99
C LEU A 39 -19.91 3.14 -2.88
N ALA A 40 -20.83 2.37 -3.46
CA ALA A 40 -22.26 2.63 -3.39
C ALA A 40 -22.79 2.59 -1.94
N LEU A 41 -22.31 1.63 -1.14
CA LEU A 41 -22.68 1.52 0.27
C LEU A 41 -22.14 2.69 1.11
N GLU A 42 -20.90 3.11 0.86
CA GLU A 42 -20.30 4.26 1.55
C GLU A 42 -20.95 5.60 1.16
N GLN A 43 -21.39 5.74 -0.09
CA GLN A 43 -22.19 6.89 -0.52
C GLN A 43 -23.56 6.93 0.14
N ALA A 44 -24.20 5.76 0.32
CA ALA A 44 -25.49 5.65 1.01
C ALA A 44 -25.36 5.85 2.54
N HIS A 45 -24.20 5.53 3.11
CA HIS A 45 -23.91 5.63 4.53
C HIS A 45 -22.56 6.34 4.80
N PRO A 46 -22.50 7.68 4.63
CA PRO A 46 -21.25 8.43 4.80
C PRO A 46 -20.66 8.35 6.21
N ASP A 47 -21.50 8.10 7.21
CA ASP A 47 -21.12 7.89 8.61
C ASP A 47 -20.28 6.62 8.83
N LEU A 48 -20.32 5.68 7.88
CA LEU A 48 -19.58 4.43 7.94
C LEU A 48 -18.22 4.50 7.24
N ILE A 49 -17.90 5.61 6.56
CA ILE A 49 -16.60 5.81 5.88
C ILE A 49 -15.48 5.88 6.92
N THR A 50 -14.45 5.07 6.74
CA THR A 50 -13.24 5.07 7.58
C THR A 50 -12.02 5.52 6.77
N ALA A 51 -11.07 6.17 7.44
CA ALA A 51 -9.87 6.72 6.79
C ALA A 51 -8.96 5.65 6.15
N ASP A 52 -9.06 4.41 6.61
CA ASP A 52 -8.33 3.25 6.11
C ASP A 52 -9.10 2.46 5.03
N SER A 53 -10.33 2.88 4.69
CA SER A 53 -11.12 2.22 3.64
C SER A 53 -10.38 2.27 2.30
N PRO A 54 -10.41 1.19 1.48
CA PRO A 54 -9.80 1.18 0.15
C PRO A 54 -10.25 2.34 -0.75
N THR A 55 -11.47 2.85 -0.56
CA THR A 55 -12.05 3.95 -1.35
C THR A 55 -11.43 5.31 -1.06
N GLN A 56 -10.79 5.47 0.10
CA GLN A 56 -10.19 6.73 0.55
C GLN A 56 -8.71 6.87 0.14
N ARG A 57 -8.13 5.86 -0.51
CA ARG A 57 -6.71 5.85 -0.90
C ARG A 57 -6.36 6.88 -1.97
N THR A 58 -7.36 7.36 -2.72
CA THR A 58 -7.17 8.29 -3.84
C THR A 58 -8.16 9.44 -3.73
N GLY A 59 -7.75 10.66 -4.10
CA GLY A 59 -8.67 11.81 -4.21
C GLY A 59 -8.48 12.92 -3.17
N ALA A 60 -7.43 12.85 -2.34
CA ALA A 60 -7.07 13.98 -1.49
C ALA A 60 -6.65 15.20 -2.33
N ALA A 61 -7.03 16.39 -1.87
CA ALA A 61 -6.59 17.63 -2.49
C ALA A 61 -5.06 17.74 -2.44
N PRO A 62 -4.41 18.30 -3.48
CA PRO A 62 -2.97 18.55 -3.43
C PRO A 62 -2.60 19.39 -2.21
N VAL A 63 -1.63 18.92 -1.45
CA VAL A 63 -1.06 19.70 -0.34
C VAL A 63 -0.12 20.78 -0.90
N SER A 64 -0.10 21.95 -0.29
CA SER A 64 0.79 23.06 -0.70
C SER A 64 2.26 22.78 -0.37
N ALA A 65 2.52 21.99 0.68
CA ALA A 65 3.84 21.56 1.09
C ALA A 65 3.77 20.29 1.96
N PHE A 66 4.86 19.53 1.99
CA PHE A 66 5.04 18.43 2.96
C PHE A 66 5.66 18.96 4.25
N GLU A 67 5.14 18.52 5.38
CA GLU A 67 5.76 18.79 6.68
C GLU A 67 6.99 17.90 6.89
N LYS A 68 8.03 18.45 7.52
CA LYS A 68 9.20 17.67 7.91
C LYS A 68 8.83 16.78 9.09
N VAL A 69 9.05 15.48 8.93
CA VAL A 69 8.92 14.51 10.01
C VAL A 69 10.29 14.05 10.50
N VAL A 70 10.43 13.88 11.82
CA VAL A 70 11.65 13.34 12.42
C VAL A 70 11.55 11.82 12.45
N HIS A 71 12.57 11.14 11.91
CA HIS A 71 12.63 9.68 11.98
C HIS A 71 12.99 9.22 13.41
N PRO A 72 12.35 8.16 13.93
CA PRO A 72 12.64 7.66 15.29
C PRO A 72 14.05 7.07 15.42
N ALA A 73 14.69 6.73 14.30
CA ALA A 73 16.09 6.31 14.21
C ALA A 73 16.68 6.81 12.89
N PRO A 74 18.03 6.93 12.77
CA PRO A 74 18.67 7.28 11.52
C PRO A 74 18.34 6.27 10.41
N ILE A 75 17.91 6.76 9.25
CA ILE A 75 17.80 5.93 8.04
C ILE A 75 19.18 5.88 7.40
N LEU A 76 19.81 4.70 7.41
CA LEU A 76 21.15 4.51 6.89
C LEU A 76 21.14 4.43 5.36
N SER A 77 22.16 5.01 4.73
CA SER A 77 22.44 4.80 3.31
C SER A 77 23.24 3.51 3.11
N LEU A 78 23.07 2.89 1.94
CA LEU A 78 23.91 1.76 1.52
C LEU A 78 25.14 2.27 0.77
N ALA A 79 26.30 1.65 1.03
CA ALA A 79 27.50 1.90 0.24
C ALA A 79 27.40 1.18 -1.12
N SER A 80 27.87 1.83 -2.18
CA SER A 80 27.87 1.29 -3.53
C SER A 80 29.16 0.54 -3.85
N ALA A 81 29.06 -0.44 -4.74
CA ALA A 81 30.19 -1.09 -5.40
C ALA A 81 29.90 -1.18 -6.91
N HIS A 82 30.87 -0.81 -7.73
CA HIS A 82 30.73 -0.76 -9.19
C HIS A 82 31.58 -1.82 -9.91
N SER A 83 32.31 -2.62 -9.15
CA SER A 83 33.13 -3.72 -9.66
C SER A 83 33.11 -4.91 -8.71
N LEU A 84 33.33 -6.12 -9.24
CA LEU A 84 33.49 -7.31 -8.40
C LEU A 84 34.66 -7.17 -7.41
N ALA A 85 35.72 -6.46 -7.81
CA ALA A 85 36.88 -6.19 -6.96
C ALA A 85 36.49 -5.39 -5.70
N GLU A 86 35.65 -4.37 -5.85
CA GLU A 86 35.12 -3.59 -4.71
C GLU A 86 34.25 -4.44 -3.77
N VAL A 87 33.44 -5.35 -4.31
CA VAL A 87 32.64 -6.30 -3.52
C VAL A 87 33.54 -7.23 -2.69
N TYR A 88 34.58 -7.80 -3.30
CA TYR A 88 35.53 -8.65 -2.58
C TYR A 88 36.33 -7.87 -1.54
N ALA A 89 36.74 -6.64 -1.85
CA ALA A 89 37.41 -5.75 -0.89
C ALA A 89 36.50 -5.41 0.29
N TRP A 90 35.20 -5.18 0.06
CA TRP A 90 34.22 -5.00 1.15
C TRP A 90 34.11 -6.26 2.00
N ARG A 91 33.97 -7.44 1.38
CA ARG A 91 33.89 -8.72 2.09
C ARG A 91 35.13 -8.97 2.97
N ALA A 92 36.32 -8.63 2.47
CA ALA A 92 37.57 -8.78 3.21
C ALA A 92 37.72 -7.82 4.42
N ARG A 93 36.94 -6.73 4.51
CA ARG A 93 36.93 -5.84 5.68
C ARG A 93 36.05 -6.35 6.82
N ILE A 94 35.05 -7.16 6.51
CA ILE A 94 34.03 -7.63 7.46
C ILE A 94 34.20 -9.10 7.89
N GLY A 95 35.08 -9.85 7.21
CA GLY A 95 35.49 -11.21 7.56
C GLY A 95 36.89 -11.21 8.18
#